data_AF-A0A7J8YQI9-F1
#
_entry.id   AF-A0A7J8YQI9-F1
#
_cell.length_a   1.000
_cell.length_b   1.000
_cell.length_c   1.000
_cell.angle_alpha   90.00
_cell.angle_beta   90.00
_cell.angle_gamma   90.00
#
_symmetry.space_group_name_H-M   'P 1'
#
loop_
_entity.id
_entity.type
_entity.pdbx_description
1 polymer ?
#
loop_
_entity_poly.entity_id
_entity_poly.type
_entity_poly.pdbx_seq_one_letter_code
_entity_poly.pdbx_strand_id
1 'polypeptide(L)'
;MNQLLLLKSTDGADVEWCKEVKGNMYDMVVEGFQLLSRWTARVWEQCAWKFSRPCKDVGPSDSQELSSSYSDYEKVVRYNYSAEERKALVELVSYIKSVGSTMQRSDSLIADALWETIHAEVQDFVQNTLATMLRTTFKKKKDLSRILSDMRTLSADWMANTNKPDSEFQSLQHGGDESRGNFFYPRPVAPTAAQFLIYEVVSGGNLRKPGGLFGNSGSEIPVNDLKQLETFFYKLSFFLHILDYSATIATLTDLGFLWFREFYLESSRVIQFPIECSLPWMLVDHVLESQSAGLLESVLMPFDIYNDSAQHALVVLKQRFLYDEIEAEVDHCFDIFVTKLCEAIFTYYKSWSASELLDPSFLFALDNGEKYSIQPMRFTSLLKMTRVK
;
A
#
# COMPACT_ATOMS: atom_id res chain seq x y z
N MET A 1 -15.76 20.90 -4.46
CA MET A 1 -16.96 20.46 -3.74
C MET A 1 -16.95 18.93 -3.75
N ASN A 2 -17.02 18.26 -2.61
CA ASN A 2 -16.83 16.81 -2.52
C ASN A 2 -18.01 16.09 -3.18
N GLN A 3 -17.78 15.35 -4.27
CA GLN A 3 -18.81 14.61 -5.00
C GLN A 3 -19.55 13.59 -4.11
N LEU A 4 -18.89 13.07 -3.07
CA LEU A 4 -19.52 12.22 -2.04
C LEU A 4 -20.56 12.95 -1.19
N LEU A 5 -20.31 14.23 -0.86
CA LEU A 5 -21.29 15.04 -0.13
C LEU A 5 -22.50 15.37 -1.01
N LEU A 6 -22.27 15.57 -2.32
CA LEU A 6 -23.33 15.75 -3.31
C LEU A 6 -24.18 14.47 -3.49
N LEU A 7 -23.54 13.30 -3.54
CA LEU A 7 -24.26 12.02 -3.58
C LEU A 7 -25.12 11.78 -2.33
N LYS A 8 -24.63 12.16 -1.14
CA LYS A 8 -25.38 12.06 0.12
C LYS A 8 -26.49 13.11 0.26
N SER A 9 -26.42 14.23 -0.48
CA SER A 9 -27.38 15.34 -0.36
C SER A 9 -28.45 15.38 -1.44
N THR A 10 -28.34 14.57 -2.50
CA THR A 10 -29.22 14.67 -3.66
C THR A 10 -30.24 13.52 -3.66
N ASP A 11 -31.39 13.75 -3.01
CA ASP A 11 -32.58 12.92 -3.19
C ASP A 11 -33.03 13.04 -4.66
N GLY A 12 -32.70 12.02 -5.47
CA GLY A 12 -33.07 11.95 -6.89
C GLY A 12 -31.93 12.14 -7.91
N ALA A 13 -30.67 11.95 -7.50
CA ALA A 13 -29.58 11.88 -8.47
C ALA A 13 -29.80 10.77 -9.50
N ASP A 14 -29.39 11.01 -10.75
CA ASP A 14 -29.45 10.03 -11.84
C ASP A 14 -28.73 8.74 -11.40
N VAL A 15 -29.45 7.61 -11.48
CA VAL A 15 -28.97 6.29 -11.03
C VAL A 15 -27.71 5.89 -11.80
N GLU A 16 -27.64 6.25 -13.08
CA GLU A 16 -26.47 5.94 -13.91
C GLU A 16 -25.25 6.77 -13.47
N TRP A 17 -25.45 8.05 -13.17
CA TRP A 17 -24.41 8.92 -12.63
C TRP A 17 -23.91 8.43 -11.26
N CYS A 18 -24.82 8.00 -10.38
CA CYS A 18 -24.45 7.45 -9.08
C CYS A 18 -23.59 6.20 -9.21
N LYS A 19 -23.93 5.32 -10.16
CA LYS A 19 -23.18 4.10 -10.45
C LYS A 19 -21.79 4.43 -11.01
N GLU A 20 -21.70 5.37 -11.94
CA GLU A 20 -20.43 5.82 -12.52
C GLU A 20 -19.49 6.37 -11.44
N VAL A 21 -19.99 7.25 -10.56
CA VAL A 21 -19.17 7.83 -9.48
C VAL A 21 -18.67 6.75 -8.51
N LYS A 22 -19.50 5.79 -8.13
CA LYS A 22 -19.09 4.67 -7.25
C LYS A 22 -18.06 3.76 -7.93
N GLY A 23 -18.23 3.49 -9.23
CA GLY A 23 -17.25 2.76 -10.03
C GLY A 23 -15.89 3.47 -10.07
N ASN A 24 -15.89 4.78 -10.33
CA ASN A 24 -14.66 5.58 -10.33
C ASN A 24 -13.95 5.57 -8.96
N MET A 25 -14.71 5.53 -7.86
CA MET A 25 -14.12 5.39 -6.51
C MET A 25 -13.48 4.03 -6.30
N TYR A 26 -14.13 2.96 -6.76
CA TYR A 26 -13.57 1.62 -6.73
C TYR A 26 -12.25 1.55 -7.51
N ASP A 27 -12.22 2.09 -8.73
CA ASP A 27 -11.01 2.10 -9.57
C ASP A 27 -9.89 2.91 -8.91
N MET A 28 -10.20 4.08 -8.32
CA MET A 28 -9.22 4.89 -7.59
C MET A 28 -8.60 4.16 -6.39
N VAL A 29 -9.40 3.37 -5.65
CA VAL A 29 -8.88 2.54 -4.55
C VAL A 29 -7.97 1.44 -5.05
N VAL A 30 -8.37 0.76 -6.13
CA VAL A 30 -7.57 -0.30 -6.75
C VAL A 30 -6.23 0.27 -7.22
N GLU A 31 -6.24 1.41 -7.91
CA GLU A 31 -5.02 2.11 -8.32
C GLU A 31 -4.16 2.52 -7.13
N GLY A 32 -4.75 3.03 -6.05
CA GLY A 32 -4.04 3.36 -4.82
C GLY A 32 -3.33 2.16 -4.19
N PHE A 33 -4.01 1.01 -4.10
CA PHE A 33 -3.39 -0.23 -3.61
C PHE A 33 -2.25 -0.70 -4.50
N GLN A 34 -2.45 -0.69 -5.83
CA GLN A 34 -1.40 -1.07 -6.78
C GLN A 34 -0.19 -0.14 -6.70
N LEU A 35 -0.42 1.15 -6.51
CA LEU A 35 0.63 2.16 -6.40
C LEU A 35 1.46 1.96 -5.13
N LEU A 36 0.81 1.81 -3.97
CA LEU A 36 1.47 1.51 -2.70
C LEU A 36 2.24 0.17 -2.79
N SER A 37 1.60 -0.87 -3.31
CA SER A 37 2.24 -2.17 -3.53
C SER A 37 3.50 -2.06 -4.37
N ARG A 38 3.42 -1.34 -5.49
CA ARG A 38 4.56 -1.15 -6.39
C ARG A 38 5.69 -0.38 -5.71
N TRP A 39 5.40 0.68 -4.97
CA TRP A 39 6.43 1.47 -4.29
C TRP A 39 7.11 0.68 -3.16
N THR A 40 6.33 0.02 -2.30
CA THR A 40 6.85 -0.82 -1.22
C THR A 40 7.67 -1.98 -1.77
N ALA A 41 7.22 -2.63 -2.84
CA ALA A 41 7.98 -3.67 -3.52
C ALA A 41 9.33 -3.15 -4.04
N ARG A 42 9.39 -1.92 -4.57
CA ARG A 42 10.66 -1.32 -5.04
C ARG A 42 11.65 -1.08 -3.90
N VAL A 43 11.18 -0.64 -2.74
CA VAL A 43 12.02 -0.53 -1.54
C VAL A 43 12.56 -1.90 -1.14
N TRP A 44 11.70 -2.91 -1.13
CA TRP A 44 12.07 -4.28 -0.78
C TRP A 44 13.10 -4.88 -1.75
N GLU A 45 12.86 -4.75 -3.06
CA GLU A 45 13.77 -5.18 -4.13
C GLU A 45 15.14 -4.50 -4.03
N GLN A 46 15.17 -3.18 -3.79
CA GLN A 46 16.42 -2.44 -3.61
C GLN A 46 17.20 -2.97 -2.41
N CYS A 47 16.52 -3.14 -1.27
CA CYS A 47 17.17 -3.64 -0.05
C CYS A 47 17.71 -5.04 -0.27
N ALA A 48 16.90 -5.97 -0.79
CA ALA A 48 17.34 -7.33 -1.10
C ALA A 48 18.56 -7.34 -2.04
N TRP A 49 18.56 -6.47 -3.06
CA TRP A 49 19.70 -6.33 -3.97
C TRP A 49 20.96 -5.82 -3.24
N LYS A 50 20.84 -4.79 -2.40
CA LYS A 50 21.95 -4.22 -1.61
C LYS A 50 22.53 -5.24 -0.62
N PHE A 51 21.67 -5.98 0.09
CA PHE A 51 22.10 -7.08 0.97
C PHE A 51 22.83 -8.20 0.22
N SER A 52 22.43 -8.50 -1.02
CA SER A 52 23.12 -9.50 -1.85
C SER A 52 24.46 -9.02 -2.44
N ARG A 53 24.75 -7.71 -2.38
CA ARG A 53 25.93 -7.09 -2.99
C ARG A 53 26.60 -6.10 -2.03
N PRO A 54 27.40 -6.60 -1.08
CA PRO A 54 28.21 -5.76 -0.21
C PRO A 54 29.11 -4.81 -1.01
N CYS A 55 29.23 -3.57 -0.53
CA CYS A 55 30.14 -2.58 -1.08
C CYS A 55 31.59 -3.10 -1.01
N LYS A 56 32.30 -3.01 -2.14
CA LYS A 56 33.68 -3.55 -2.30
C LYS A 56 34.76 -2.51 -1.99
N ASP A 57 34.47 -1.24 -2.26
CA ASP A 57 35.42 -0.13 -2.15
C ASP A 57 34.85 0.92 -1.19
N VAL A 58 35.15 0.78 0.11
CA VAL A 58 34.99 1.88 1.05
C VAL A 58 36.12 2.85 0.73
N GLY A 59 35.82 3.90 -0.05
CA GLY A 59 36.83 4.85 -0.55
C GLY A 59 37.65 5.50 0.58
N PRO A 60 38.82 6.08 0.27
CA PRO A 60 39.78 6.58 1.27
C PRO A 60 39.41 7.96 1.86
N SER A 61 38.12 8.29 1.95
CA SER A 61 37.65 9.61 2.39
C SER A 61 36.95 9.49 3.74
N ASP A 62 37.74 9.31 4.78
CA ASP A 62 37.78 10.20 5.95
C ASP A 62 38.60 9.52 7.04
N SER A 63 39.76 10.14 7.34
CA SER A 63 40.62 9.88 8.49
C SER A 63 41.02 8.42 8.73
N GLN A 64 42.23 8.11 8.25
CA GLN A 64 43.36 7.43 8.91
C GLN A 64 43.24 7.01 10.40
N GLU A 65 42.16 6.36 10.82
CA GLU A 65 42.05 5.60 12.06
C GLU A 65 41.66 4.16 11.72
N LEU A 66 42.72 3.36 11.54
CA LEU A 66 42.80 1.96 11.93
C LEU A 66 41.85 0.98 11.23
N SER A 67 42.46 0.23 10.32
CA SER A 67 42.26 -1.17 9.94
C SER A 67 41.50 -2.12 10.91
N SER A 68 40.31 -1.79 11.35
CA SER A 68 39.28 -2.78 11.68
C SER A 68 38.52 -3.03 10.39
N SER A 69 38.52 -4.27 9.89
CA SER A 69 37.65 -4.64 8.78
C SER A 69 36.22 -4.22 9.11
N TYR A 70 35.65 -3.27 8.36
CA TYR A 70 34.24 -2.89 8.50
C TYR A 70 33.37 -4.14 8.58
N SER A 71 32.35 -4.10 9.44
CA SER A 71 31.44 -5.23 9.57
C SER A 71 30.78 -5.53 8.23
N ASP A 72 30.43 -6.79 7.98
CA ASP A 72 29.78 -7.15 6.73
C ASP A 72 28.40 -6.46 6.59
N TYR A 73 27.77 -6.10 7.71
CA TYR A 73 26.55 -5.31 7.74
C TYR A 73 26.75 -3.86 7.26
N GLU A 74 27.81 -3.20 7.72
CA GLU A 74 28.14 -1.84 7.27
C GLU A 74 28.35 -1.75 5.76
N LYS A 75 28.95 -2.78 5.16
CA LYS A 75 29.17 -2.83 3.70
C LYS A 75 27.88 -2.96 2.91
N VAL A 76 26.83 -3.56 3.46
CA VAL A 76 25.53 -3.74 2.77
C VAL A 76 24.54 -2.64 3.08
N VAL A 77 24.73 -1.92 4.20
CA VAL A 77 23.88 -0.81 4.64
C VAL A 77 24.65 0.51 4.57
N ARG A 78 25.41 0.87 5.61
CA ARG A 78 26.03 2.20 5.78
C ARG A 78 26.74 2.72 4.53
N TYR A 79 27.55 1.88 3.90
CA TYR A 79 28.40 2.24 2.76
C TYR A 79 27.81 1.87 1.39
N ASN A 80 26.59 1.32 1.36
CA ASN A 80 25.99 0.83 0.12
C ASN A 80 24.91 1.75 -0.46
N TYR A 81 24.61 2.89 0.18
CA TYR A 81 23.61 3.85 -0.29
C TYR A 81 24.28 5.20 -0.56
N SER A 82 24.24 5.66 -1.82
CA SER A 82 24.70 7.00 -2.20
C SER A 82 23.77 8.10 -1.65
N ALA A 83 24.21 9.36 -1.68
CA ALA A 83 23.38 10.49 -1.28
C ALA A 83 22.09 10.57 -2.11
N GLU A 84 22.17 10.32 -3.42
CA GLU A 84 21.03 10.32 -4.32
C GLU A 84 20.06 9.17 -4.00
N GLU A 85 20.59 7.99 -3.67
CA GLU A 85 19.77 6.84 -3.28
C GLU A 85 19.08 7.07 -1.94
N ARG A 86 19.76 7.67 -0.96
CA ARG A 86 19.16 8.03 0.34
C ARG A 86 18.06 9.06 0.15
N LYS A 87 18.29 10.10 -0.65
CA LYS A 87 17.27 11.07 -1.03
C LYS A 87 16.04 10.39 -1.66
N ALA A 88 16.26 9.55 -2.68
CA ALA A 88 15.17 8.87 -3.37
C ALA A 88 14.38 7.95 -2.42
N LEU A 89 15.07 7.30 -1.48
CA LEU A 89 14.43 6.45 -0.48
C LEU A 89 13.59 7.29 0.51
N VAL A 90 14.07 8.45 0.97
CA VAL A 90 13.27 9.39 1.78
C VAL A 90 12.01 9.84 1.05
N GLU A 91 12.12 10.22 -0.23
CA GLU A 91 10.98 10.63 -1.05
C GLU A 91 9.98 9.48 -1.19
N LEU A 92 10.46 8.26 -1.47
CA LEU A 92 9.60 7.10 -1.64
C LEU A 92 8.88 6.68 -0.35
N VAL A 93 9.59 6.69 0.79
CA VAL A 93 8.97 6.49 2.13
C VAL A 93 7.89 7.53 2.34
N SER A 94 8.19 8.81 2.10
CA SER A 94 7.24 9.91 2.24
C SER A 94 5.98 9.72 1.37
N TYR A 95 6.13 9.26 0.13
CA TYR A 95 5.01 8.98 -0.77
C TYR A 95 4.15 7.82 -0.27
N ILE A 96 4.78 6.70 0.13
CA ILE A 96 4.09 5.54 0.68
C ILE A 96 3.28 5.94 1.92
N LYS A 97 3.91 6.62 2.89
CA LYS A 97 3.26 7.03 4.13
C LYS A 97 2.16 8.07 3.93
N SER A 98 2.39 9.05 3.06
CA SER A 98 1.41 10.12 2.80
C SER A 98 0.18 9.61 2.05
N VAL A 99 0.38 8.80 1.01
CA VAL A 99 -0.74 8.19 0.25
C VAL A 99 -1.47 7.19 1.13
N GLY A 100 -0.76 6.34 1.87
CA GLY A 100 -1.34 5.40 2.82
C GLY A 100 -2.21 6.08 3.88
N SER A 101 -1.71 7.15 4.52
CA SER A 101 -2.48 7.92 5.50
C SER A 101 -3.70 8.61 4.87
N THR A 102 -3.58 9.10 3.64
CA THR A 102 -4.71 9.70 2.93
C THR A 102 -5.81 8.67 2.65
N MET A 103 -5.43 7.48 2.18
CA MET A 103 -6.34 6.36 1.94
C MET A 103 -7.03 5.92 3.25
N GLN A 104 -6.28 5.73 4.34
CA GLN A 104 -6.84 5.40 5.65
C GLN A 104 -7.87 6.42 6.15
N ARG A 105 -7.62 7.72 5.95
CA ARG A 105 -8.58 8.78 6.34
C ARG A 105 -9.85 8.77 5.50
N SER A 106 -9.81 8.18 4.31
CA SER A 106 -10.94 8.07 3.40
C SER A 106 -11.76 6.79 3.59
N ASP A 107 -11.31 5.82 4.39
CA ASP A 107 -11.94 4.50 4.59
C ASP A 107 -13.48 4.60 4.78
N SER A 108 -13.93 5.29 5.83
CA SER A 108 -15.36 5.42 6.13
C SER A 108 -16.15 6.23 5.09
N LEU A 109 -15.47 7.05 4.28
CA LEU A 109 -16.14 7.86 3.26
C LEU A 109 -16.47 7.04 2.02
N ILE A 110 -15.64 6.05 1.70
CA ILE A 110 -15.74 5.27 0.47
C ILE A 110 -16.36 3.88 0.69
N ALA A 111 -16.43 3.39 1.92
CA ALA A 111 -16.92 2.05 2.28
C ALA A 111 -18.23 1.65 1.57
N ASP A 112 -19.29 2.46 1.67
CA ASP A 112 -20.59 2.16 1.05
C ASP A 112 -20.48 2.03 -0.48
N ALA A 113 -19.70 2.91 -1.11
CA ALA A 113 -19.50 2.90 -2.57
C ALA A 113 -18.73 1.66 -3.03
N LEU A 114 -17.73 1.24 -2.24
CA LEU A 114 -16.95 0.03 -2.51
C LEU A 114 -17.80 -1.22 -2.34
N TRP A 115 -18.51 -1.35 -1.23
CA TRP A 115 -19.36 -2.51 -0.96
C TRP A 115 -20.48 -2.66 -1.97
N GLU A 116 -21.10 -1.55 -2.38
CA GLU A 116 -22.15 -1.58 -3.40
C GLU A 116 -21.61 -1.99 -4.78
N THR A 117 -20.43 -1.48 -5.16
CA THR A 117 -19.76 -1.87 -6.42
C THR A 117 -19.42 -3.36 -6.40
N ILE A 118 -18.81 -3.87 -5.32
CA ILE A 118 -18.48 -5.29 -5.16
C ILE A 118 -19.75 -6.14 -5.21
N HIS A 119 -20.79 -5.76 -4.49
CA HIS A 119 -22.07 -6.46 -4.49
C HIS A 119 -22.66 -6.50 -5.91
N ALA A 120 -22.63 -5.39 -6.64
CA ALA A 120 -23.13 -5.34 -8.01
C ALA A 120 -22.39 -6.30 -8.94
N GLU A 121 -21.05 -6.35 -8.86
CA GLU A 121 -20.25 -7.27 -9.69
C GLU A 121 -20.51 -8.74 -9.34
N VAL A 122 -20.64 -9.07 -8.04
CA VAL A 122 -20.94 -10.44 -7.59
C VAL A 122 -22.34 -10.87 -8.05
N GLN A 123 -23.36 -10.01 -7.88
CA GLN A 123 -24.72 -10.36 -8.28
C GLN A 123 -24.87 -10.46 -9.80
N ASP A 124 -24.24 -9.59 -10.58
CA ASP A 124 -24.28 -9.71 -12.04
C ASP A 124 -23.67 -11.04 -12.51
N PHE A 125 -22.50 -11.40 -11.98
CA PHE A 125 -21.87 -12.66 -12.34
C PHE A 125 -22.72 -13.86 -11.94
N VAL A 126 -23.19 -13.91 -10.69
CA VAL A 126 -23.89 -15.08 -10.15
C VAL A 126 -25.30 -15.24 -10.72
N GLN A 127 -26.04 -14.14 -10.89
CA GLN A 127 -27.43 -14.18 -11.35
C GLN A 127 -27.58 -14.19 -12.87
N ASN A 128 -26.62 -13.64 -13.64
CA ASN A 128 -26.71 -13.51 -15.09
C ASN A 128 -25.68 -14.37 -15.82
N THR A 129 -24.39 -14.12 -15.59
CA THR A 129 -23.29 -14.79 -16.31
C THR A 129 -23.27 -16.29 -16.02
N LEU A 130 -23.23 -16.66 -14.75
CA LEU A 130 -23.17 -18.05 -14.30
C LEU A 130 -24.46 -18.82 -14.63
N ALA A 131 -25.62 -18.15 -14.51
CA ALA A 131 -26.90 -18.72 -14.92
C ALA A 131 -26.94 -19.10 -16.41
N THR A 132 -26.30 -18.29 -17.26
CA THR A 132 -26.17 -18.58 -18.69
C THR A 132 -25.21 -19.74 -18.92
N MET A 133 -24.04 -19.73 -18.30
CA MET A 133 -23.06 -20.82 -18.41
C MET A 133 -23.60 -22.17 -17.92
N LEU A 134 -24.41 -22.20 -16.86
CA LEU A 134 -25.07 -23.41 -16.37
C LEU A 134 -26.03 -24.01 -17.41
N ARG A 135 -26.75 -23.15 -18.16
CA ARG A 135 -27.68 -23.58 -19.23
C ARG A 135 -26.97 -24.01 -20.52
N THR A 136 -25.78 -23.47 -20.79
CA THR A 136 -25.01 -23.72 -22.01
C THR A 136 -23.85 -24.69 -21.77
N THR A 137 -22.76 -24.18 -21.21
CA THR A 137 -21.44 -24.81 -21.10
C THR A 137 -21.39 -25.94 -20.08
N PHE A 138 -22.09 -25.80 -18.96
CA PHE A 138 -22.06 -26.78 -17.87
C PHE A 138 -23.25 -27.75 -17.87
N LYS A 139 -24.22 -27.59 -18.79
CA LYS A 139 -25.43 -28.44 -18.86
C LYS A 139 -25.15 -29.95 -18.87
N LYS A 140 -24.04 -30.37 -19.51
CA LYS A 140 -23.63 -31.78 -19.61
C LYS A 140 -22.55 -32.19 -18.60
N LYS A 141 -21.98 -31.25 -17.84
CA LYS A 141 -20.88 -31.47 -16.89
C LYS A 141 -21.42 -31.55 -15.47
N LYS A 142 -22.02 -32.68 -15.10
CA LYS A 142 -22.80 -32.86 -13.86
C LYS A 142 -22.07 -32.40 -12.59
N ASP A 143 -20.81 -32.80 -12.41
CA ASP A 143 -20.06 -32.48 -11.18
C ASP A 143 -19.79 -30.97 -11.05
N LEU A 144 -19.31 -30.36 -12.14
CA LEU A 144 -18.99 -28.93 -12.17
C LEU A 144 -20.26 -28.06 -12.13
N SER A 145 -21.32 -28.50 -12.81
CA SER A 145 -22.63 -27.86 -12.76
C SER A 145 -23.21 -27.86 -11.35
N ARG A 146 -23.01 -28.95 -10.57
CA ARG A 146 -23.46 -29.02 -9.18
C ARG A 146 -22.72 -28.00 -8.31
N ILE A 147 -21.38 -27.99 -8.37
CA ILE A 147 -20.55 -27.07 -7.59
C ILE A 147 -20.87 -25.60 -7.91
N LEU A 148 -20.99 -25.26 -9.19
CA LEU A 148 -21.33 -23.91 -9.63
C LEU A 148 -22.77 -23.51 -9.27
N SER A 149 -23.70 -24.47 -9.24
CA SER A 149 -25.05 -24.24 -8.75
C SER A 149 -25.07 -23.98 -7.25
N ASP A 150 -24.30 -24.73 -6.46
CA ASP A 150 -24.18 -24.54 -5.01
C ASP A 150 -23.57 -23.17 -4.70
N MET A 151 -22.52 -22.78 -5.43
CA MET A 151 -21.95 -21.42 -5.40
C MET A 151 -23.02 -20.36 -5.64
N ARG A 152 -23.85 -20.55 -6.69
CA ARG A 152 -24.91 -19.60 -7.02
C ARG A 152 -25.94 -19.50 -5.90
N THR A 153 -26.34 -20.61 -5.30
CA THR A 153 -27.29 -20.65 -4.19
C THR A 153 -26.76 -19.91 -2.95
N LEU A 154 -25.46 -19.99 -2.67
CA LEU A 154 -24.83 -19.35 -1.52
C LEU A 154 -24.60 -17.84 -1.71
N SER A 155 -24.32 -17.41 -2.93
CA SER A 155 -23.92 -16.01 -3.23
C SER A 155 -25.03 -15.13 -3.78
N ALA A 156 -26.07 -15.70 -4.40
CA ALA A 156 -27.15 -14.91 -4.99
C ALA A 156 -28.04 -14.30 -3.92
N ASP A 157 -28.15 -12.97 -3.92
CA ASP A 157 -29.14 -12.23 -3.15
C ASP A 157 -30.43 -12.09 -3.99
N TRP A 158 -31.35 -13.03 -3.80
CA TRP A 158 -32.64 -13.02 -4.47
C TRP A 158 -33.55 -11.99 -3.81
N MET A 159 -34.12 -11.09 -4.62
CA MET A 159 -35.17 -10.21 -4.13
C MET A 159 -36.36 -11.05 -3.64
N ALA A 160 -36.91 -10.68 -2.48
CA ALA A 160 -38.14 -11.25 -1.94
C ALA A 160 -39.33 -10.90 -2.85
N ASN A 161 -39.43 -11.61 -3.98
CA ASN A 161 -40.50 -11.69 -5.00
C ASN A 161 -39.98 -12.24 -6.35
N THR A 162 -38.68 -12.51 -6.50
CA THR A 162 -38.09 -13.16 -7.71
C THR A 162 -37.81 -14.65 -7.53
N ASN A 163 -38.07 -15.21 -6.35
CA ASN A 163 -38.17 -16.66 -6.17
C ASN A 163 -39.35 -17.17 -7.00
N LYS A 164 -39.14 -17.38 -8.31
CA LYS A 164 -39.94 -18.34 -9.06
C LYS A 164 -39.63 -19.70 -8.43
N PRO A 165 -40.59 -20.34 -7.76
CA PRO A 165 -40.36 -21.62 -7.11
C PRO A 165 -40.08 -22.65 -8.20
N ASP A 166 -38.86 -23.21 -8.27
CA ASP A 166 -38.48 -24.51 -8.87
C ASP A 166 -39.16 -24.98 -10.18
N SER A 167 -39.73 -24.07 -10.99
CA SER A 167 -40.55 -24.40 -12.16
C SER A 167 -39.87 -24.09 -13.48
N GLU A 168 -38.57 -23.77 -13.47
CA GLU A 168 -37.76 -23.76 -14.70
C GLU A 168 -37.39 -25.16 -15.21
N PHE A 169 -37.69 -26.24 -14.47
CA PHE A 169 -37.67 -27.59 -15.03
C PHE A 169 -38.87 -27.88 -15.96
N GLN A 170 -39.86 -26.97 -16.07
CA GLN A 170 -41.04 -27.15 -16.93
C GLN A 170 -41.20 -26.13 -18.07
N SER A 171 -40.36 -25.09 -18.18
CA SER A 171 -40.30 -24.22 -19.37
C SER A 171 -39.47 -24.86 -20.51
N LEU A 172 -39.63 -26.17 -20.71
CA LEU A 172 -38.98 -26.95 -21.77
C LEU A 172 -39.63 -26.78 -23.15
N GLN A 173 -40.74 -26.06 -23.27
CA GLN A 173 -41.46 -25.87 -24.54
C GLN A 173 -42.17 -24.52 -24.57
N HIS A 174 -41.47 -23.47 -25.00
CA HIS A 174 -41.94 -22.53 -26.01
C HIS A 174 -40.96 -21.36 -26.14
N GLY A 175 -40.63 -21.05 -27.39
CA GLY A 175 -39.58 -20.11 -27.75
C GLY A 175 -39.98 -18.65 -27.63
N GLY A 176 -38.95 -17.82 -27.73
CA GLY A 176 -39.09 -16.38 -27.98
C GLY A 176 -39.27 -15.55 -26.72
N ASP A 177 -38.25 -15.48 -25.87
CA ASP A 177 -38.04 -14.25 -25.11
C ASP A 177 -36.53 -13.98 -25.07
N GLU A 178 -36.12 -12.88 -25.69
CA GLU A 178 -34.74 -12.42 -25.65
C GLU A 178 -34.32 -12.24 -24.20
N SER A 179 -33.21 -12.88 -23.83
CA SER A 179 -32.66 -13.00 -22.48
C SER A 179 -32.55 -11.67 -21.75
N ARG A 180 -33.63 -11.16 -21.16
CA ARG A 180 -33.55 -10.09 -20.16
C ARG A 180 -32.89 -10.70 -18.93
N GLY A 181 -31.67 -10.24 -18.64
CA GLY A 181 -30.95 -10.63 -17.43
C GLY A 181 -31.81 -10.41 -16.17
N ASN A 182 -31.51 -11.18 -15.12
CA ASN A 182 -32.12 -10.96 -13.83
C ASN A 182 -31.77 -9.55 -13.35
N PHE A 183 -32.80 -8.81 -12.97
CA PHE A 183 -32.69 -7.47 -12.44
C PHE A 183 -32.50 -7.53 -10.93
N PHE A 184 -31.48 -6.85 -10.41
CA PHE A 184 -31.16 -6.76 -8.99
C PHE A 184 -30.81 -5.32 -8.62
N TYR A 185 -30.96 -4.98 -7.34
CA TYR A 185 -30.50 -3.69 -6.81
C TYR A 185 -29.20 -3.89 -6.02
N PRO A 186 -28.12 -3.18 -6.36
CA PRO A 186 -26.90 -3.17 -5.56
C PRO A 186 -27.18 -2.75 -4.11
N ARG A 187 -26.51 -3.40 -3.16
CA ARG A 187 -26.62 -3.09 -1.73
C ARG A 187 -25.26 -2.73 -1.16
N PRO A 188 -25.15 -1.71 -0.28
CA PRO A 188 -23.91 -1.34 0.39
C PRO A 188 -23.64 -2.31 1.55
N VAL A 189 -23.43 -3.59 1.24
CA VAL A 189 -23.20 -4.64 2.23
C VAL A 189 -21.98 -5.44 1.82
N ALA A 190 -21.02 -5.55 2.73
CA ALA A 190 -19.87 -6.42 2.56
C ALA A 190 -20.36 -7.88 2.40
N PRO A 191 -19.98 -8.59 1.31
CA PRO A 191 -20.32 -10.00 1.19
C PRO A 191 -19.62 -10.79 2.31
N THR A 192 -20.33 -11.77 2.87
CA THR A 192 -19.82 -12.51 4.04
C THR A 192 -18.60 -13.34 3.64
N ALA A 193 -17.59 -13.49 4.51
CA ALA A 193 -16.39 -14.31 4.24
C ALA A 193 -16.71 -15.74 3.75
N ALA A 194 -17.86 -16.29 4.14
CA ALA A 194 -18.36 -17.58 3.66
C ALA A 194 -18.67 -17.61 2.14
N GLN A 195 -19.08 -16.49 1.54
CA GLN A 195 -19.29 -16.36 0.09
C GLN A 195 -17.96 -16.31 -0.68
N PHE A 196 -16.85 -15.98 0.00
CA PHE A 196 -15.51 -15.97 -0.60
C PHE A 196 -14.75 -17.28 -0.42
N LEU A 197 -15.12 -18.13 0.54
CA LEU A 197 -14.66 -19.53 0.59
C LEU A 197 -14.97 -20.28 -0.72
N ILE A 198 -15.94 -19.82 -1.49
CA ILE A 198 -16.24 -20.31 -2.84
C ILE A 198 -15.05 -20.12 -3.79
N TYR A 199 -14.28 -19.03 -3.69
CA TYR A 199 -13.03 -18.89 -4.46
C TYR A 199 -12.08 -20.04 -4.16
N GLU A 200 -11.81 -20.29 -2.88
CA GLU A 200 -10.90 -21.33 -2.40
C GLU A 200 -11.39 -22.72 -2.83
N VAL A 201 -12.67 -23.01 -2.63
CA VAL A 201 -13.29 -24.32 -2.86
C VAL A 201 -13.47 -24.62 -4.34
N VAL A 202 -13.84 -23.62 -5.15
CA VAL A 202 -14.18 -23.81 -6.57
C VAL A 202 -12.97 -23.63 -7.48
N SER A 203 -12.08 -22.68 -7.17
CA SER A 203 -10.88 -22.44 -7.99
C SER A 203 -9.62 -23.14 -7.48
N GLY A 204 -9.59 -23.60 -6.23
CA GLY A 204 -8.38 -24.17 -5.61
C GLY A 204 -7.20 -23.19 -5.56
N GLY A 205 -7.49 -21.89 -5.58
CA GLY A 205 -6.52 -20.79 -5.71
C GLY A 205 -5.98 -20.57 -7.13
N ASN A 206 -6.20 -21.51 -8.06
CA ASN A 206 -5.83 -21.37 -9.47
C ASN A 206 -6.63 -22.36 -10.34
N LEU A 207 -7.48 -21.84 -11.22
CA LEU A 207 -8.31 -22.64 -12.13
C LEU A 207 -7.50 -23.58 -13.04
N ARG A 208 -6.24 -23.22 -13.36
CA ARG A 208 -5.35 -24.01 -14.23
C ARG A 208 -4.42 -24.94 -13.47
N LYS A 209 -4.53 -25.02 -12.14
CA LYS A 209 -3.70 -25.94 -11.35
C LYS A 209 -3.96 -27.38 -11.81
N PRO A 210 -2.93 -28.13 -12.21
CA PRO A 210 -3.06 -29.56 -12.52
C PRO A 210 -3.68 -30.29 -11.32
N GLY A 211 -4.77 -31.02 -11.53
CA GLY A 211 -5.53 -31.67 -10.45
C GLY A 211 -6.60 -30.81 -9.76
N GLY A 212 -6.77 -29.54 -10.15
CA GLY A 212 -7.91 -28.70 -9.73
C GLY A 212 -9.20 -29.00 -10.51
N LEU A 213 -10.35 -28.55 -9.99
CA LEU A 213 -11.69 -28.77 -10.58
C LEU A 213 -11.79 -28.36 -12.06
N PHE A 214 -11.05 -27.32 -12.46
CA PHE A 214 -10.97 -26.82 -13.83
C PHE A 214 -9.69 -27.21 -14.58
N GLY A 215 -8.67 -27.74 -13.90
CA GLY A 215 -7.38 -28.09 -14.51
C GLY A 215 -7.47 -29.25 -15.50
N ASN A 216 -8.30 -30.26 -15.19
CA ASN A 216 -8.51 -31.42 -16.06
C ASN A 216 -9.64 -31.22 -17.08
N SER A 217 -10.57 -30.29 -16.81
CA SER A 217 -11.78 -30.04 -17.63
C SER A 217 -11.68 -28.77 -18.50
N GLY A 218 -10.59 -28.00 -18.35
CA GLY A 218 -10.42 -26.68 -18.96
C GLY A 218 -10.34 -26.73 -20.49
N SER A 219 -9.86 -27.82 -21.06
CA SER A 219 -9.83 -28.03 -22.52
C SER A 219 -11.22 -28.20 -23.14
N GLU A 220 -12.23 -28.56 -22.34
CA GLU A 220 -13.60 -28.75 -22.81
C GLU A 220 -14.51 -27.54 -22.52
N ILE A 221 -13.99 -26.48 -21.89
CA ILE A 221 -14.75 -25.25 -21.61
C ILE A 221 -14.46 -24.26 -22.76
N PRO A 222 -15.48 -23.63 -23.36
CA PRO A 222 -15.25 -22.57 -24.34
C PRO A 222 -14.33 -21.49 -23.78
N VAL A 223 -13.36 -21.05 -24.58
CA VAL A 223 -12.31 -20.10 -24.15
C VAL A 223 -12.89 -18.82 -23.55
N ASN A 224 -14.00 -18.32 -24.12
CA ASN A 224 -14.68 -17.11 -23.62
C ASN A 224 -15.25 -17.31 -22.20
N ASP A 225 -15.89 -18.44 -21.96
CA ASP A 225 -16.50 -18.74 -20.66
C ASP A 225 -15.42 -19.00 -19.60
N LEU A 226 -14.35 -19.70 -19.99
CA LEU A 226 -13.19 -19.90 -19.12
C LEU A 226 -12.56 -18.56 -18.75
N LYS A 227 -12.39 -17.64 -19.70
CA LYS A 227 -11.86 -16.30 -19.45
C LYS A 227 -12.76 -15.49 -18.52
N GLN A 228 -14.08 -15.57 -18.67
CA GLN A 228 -15.03 -14.91 -17.78
C GLN A 228 -14.95 -15.46 -16.35
N LEU A 229 -14.84 -16.79 -16.19
CA LEU A 229 -14.60 -17.42 -14.88
C LEU A 229 -13.27 -16.96 -14.28
N GLU A 230 -12.17 -17.03 -15.04
CA GLU A 230 -10.84 -16.58 -14.60
C GLU A 230 -10.86 -15.11 -14.15
N THR A 231 -11.50 -14.24 -14.93
CA THR A 231 -11.62 -12.82 -14.61
C THR A 231 -12.41 -12.60 -13.32
N PHE A 232 -13.53 -13.30 -13.16
CA PHE A 232 -14.35 -13.16 -11.96
C PHE A 232 -13.63 -13.68 -10.71
N PHE A 233 -13.01 -14.85 -10.76
CA PHE A 233 -12.29 -15.39 -9.61
C PHE A 233 -11.05 -14.56 -9.24
N TYR A 234 -10.37 -13.95 -10.22
CA TYR A 234 -9.31 -12.98 -9.94
C TYR A 234 -9.86 -11.74 -9.21
N LYS A 235 -10.97 -11.17 -9.69
CA LYS A 235 -11.65 -10.05 -9.01
C LYS A 235 -12.11 -10.43 -7.61
N LEU A 236 -12.68 -11.63 -7.44
CA LEU A 236 -13.15 -12.14 -6.16
C LEU A 236 -12.01 -12.26 -5.14
N SER A 237 -10.82 -12.71 -5.57
CA SER A 237 -9.62 -12.69 -4.72
C SER A 237 -9.19 -11.27 -4.36
N PHE A 238 -9.28 -10.32 -5.29
CA PHE A 238 -8.89 -8.94 -5.04
C PHE A 238 -9.87 -8.20 -4.11
N PHE A 239 -11.16 -8.51 -4.19
CA PHE A 239 -12.17 -7.91 -3.31
C PHE A 239 -11.88 -8.14 -1.83
N LEU A 240 -11.26 -9.26 -1.46
CA LEU A 240 -10.84 -9.51 -0.08
C LEU A 240 -9.91 -8.41 0.45
N HIS A 241 -8.97 -7.94 -0.38
CA HIS A 241 -8.10 -6.82 -0.02
C HIS A 241 -8.85 -5.51 0.18
N ILE A 242 -9.92 -5.29 -0.59
CA ILE A 242 -10.77 -4.09 -0.47
C ILE A 242 -11.66 -4.19 0.77
N LEU A 243 -12.20 -5.37 1.08
CA LEU A 243 -13.01 -5.59 2.27
C LEU A 243 -12.18 -5.44 3.54
N ASP A 244 -10.95 -5.97 3.54
CA ASP A 244 -9.96 -5.77 4.60
C ASP A 244 -9.15 -4.48 4.38
N TYR A 245 -9.83 -3.39 3.96
CA TYR A 245 -9.22 -2.13 3.52
C TYR A 245 -8.09 -1.62 4.43
N SER A 246 -8.41 -1.46 5.72
CA SER A 246 -7.47 -0.96 6.72
C SER A 246 -6.26 -1.88 6.91
N ALA A 247 -6.46 -3.20 6.92
CA ALA A 247 -5.37 -4.18 7.06
C ALA A 247 -4.51 -4.26 5.80
N THR A 248 -5.13 -4.17 4.62
CA THR A 248 -4.42 -4.09 3.34
C THR A 248 -3.54 -2.86 3.29
N ILE A 249 -4.04 -1.67 3.64
CA ILE A 249 -3.21 -0.46 3.64
C ILE A 249 -2.06 -0.61 4.64
N ALA A 250 -2.34 -1.06 5.87
CA ALA A 250 -1.30 -1.26 6.87
C ALA A 250 -0.17 -2.15 6.34
N THR A 251 -0.51 -3.25 5.66
CA THR A 251 0.46 -4.15 5.02
C THR A 251 1.21 -3.48 3.87
N LEU A 252 0.51 -2.75 3.01
CA LEU A 252 1.11 -2.08 1.85
C LEU A 252 2.02 -0.90 2.26
N THR A 253 1.87 -0.37 3.47
CA THR A 253 2.66 0.75 4.00
C THR A 253 3.70 0.33 5.03
N ASP A 254 3.82 -0.97 5.33
CA ASP A 254 4.79 -1.52 6.28
C ASP A 254 6.20 -1.50 5.67
N LEU A 255 7.06 -0.65 6.21
CA LEU A 255 8.47 -0.56 5.86
C LEU A 255 9.38 -0.99 7.04
N GLY A 256 8.82 -1.63 8.08
CA GLY A 256 9.55 -1.99 9.30
C GLY A 256 10.70 -2.97 9.07
N PHE A 257 10.65 -3.72 7.97
CA PHE A 257 11.75 -4.60 7.55
C PHE A 257 13.09 -3.88 7.36
N LEU A 258 13.10 -2.56 7.18
CA LEU A 258 14.32 -1.77 7.01
C LEU A 258 15.15 -1.65 8.30
N TRP A 259 14.55 -1.85 9.48
CA TRP A 259 15.27 -1.76 10.75
C TRP A 259 15.91 -3.10 11.16
N PHE A 260 15.20 -4.21 10.93
CA PHE A 260 15.61 -5.53 11.40
C PHE A 260 16.93 -6.02 10.78
N ARG A 261 17.80 -6.59 11.62
CA ARG A 261 19.17 -6.99 11.24
C ARG A 261 19.71 -8.23 11.95
N GLU A 262 18.82 -9.06 12.50
CA GLU A 262 19.15 -10.27 13.28
C GLU A 262 20.13 -11.22 12.59
N PHE A 263 19.97 -11.42 11.28
CA PHE A 263 20.89 -12.27 10.50
C PHE A 263 22.35 -11.80 10.63
N TYR A 264 22.59 -10.49 10.58
CA TYR A 264 23.93 -9.93 10.66
C TYR A 264 24.43 -9.81 12.09
N LEU A 265 23.54 -9.63 13.09
CA LEU A 265 23.90 -9.68 14.51
C LEU A 265 24.45 -11.07 14.87
N GLU A 266 23.73 -12.12 14.48
CA GLU A 266 24.15 -13.51 14.68
C GLU A 266 25.47 -13.81 13.94
N SER A 267 25.55 -13.44 12.65
CA SER A 267 26.75 -13.68 11.85
C SER A 267 27.99 -12.95 12.37
N SER A 268 27.82 -11.73 12.90
CA SER A 268 28.92 -10.90 13.39
C SER A 268 29.23 -11.14 14.87
N ARG A 269 28.38 -11.89 15.58
CA ARG A 269 28.46 -12.14 17.04
C ARG A 269 28.53 -10.86 17.86
N VAL A 270 27.76 -9.85 17.46
CA VAL A 270 27.61 -8.59 18.19
C VAL A 270 26.19 -8.49 18.74
N ILE A 271 26.03 -7.79 19.86
CA ILE A 271 24.72 -7.62 20.49
C ILE A 271 23.87 -6.65 19.67
N GLN A 272 24.47 -5.55 19.19
CA GLN A 272 23.78 -4.56 18.37
C GLN A 272 24.79 -3.80 17.49
N PHE A 273 24.31 -3.25 16.36
CA PHE A 273 25.09 -2.34 15.52
C PHE A 273 24.87 -0.86 15.94
N PRO A 274 25.85 0.01 15.71
CA PRO A 274 25.69 1.45 15.91
C PRO A 274 24.56 2.06 15.06
N ILE A 275 24.02 3.20 15.49
CA ILE A 275 22.89 3.87 14.81
C ILE A 275 23.23 4.32 13.38
N GLU A 276 24.51 4.55 13.08
CA GLU A 276 25.00 4.87 11.73
C GLU A 276 24.82 3.71 10.73
N CYS A 277 24.50 2.52 11.23
CA CYS A 277 24.14 1.35 10.43
C CYS A 277 22.62 1.11 10.38
N SER A 278 21.82 1.95 11.04
CA SER A 278 20.37 1.87 11.02
C SER A 278 19.80 2.64 9.85
N LEU A 279 19.12 1.95 8.93
CA LEU A 279 18.53 2.59 7.75
C LEU A 279 17.57 3.75 8.10
N PRO A 280 16.61 3.59 9.04
CA PRO A 280 15.77 4.71 9.46
C PRO A 280 16.57 5.94 9.88
N TRP A 281 17.58 5.76 10.73
CA TRP A 281 18.44 6.87 11.17
C TRP A 281 19.27 7.47 10.05
N MET A 282 19.90 6.64 9.20
CA MET A 282 20.67 7.11 8.05
C MET A 282 19.85 8.01 7.11
N LEU A 283 18.55 7.76 6.99
CA LEU A 283 17.64 8.57 6.19
C LEU A 283 17.31 9.90 6.89
N VAL A 284 17.02 9.90 8.19
CA VAL A 284 16.82 11.13 8.98
C VAL A 284 18.07 12.01 8.91
N ASP A 285 19.23 11.41 9.17
CA ASP A 285 20.52 12.09 9.20
C ASP A 285 20.85 12.71 7.84
N HIS A 286 20.62 11.97 6.75
CA HIS A 286 20.78 12.49 5.40
C HIS A 286 19.89 13.71 5.11
N VAL A 287 18.63 13.72 5.57
CA VAL A 287 17.75 14.88 5.38
C VAL A 287 18.30 16.10 6.10
N LEU A 288 18.76 15.94 7.35
CA LEU A 288 19.36 17.02 8.15
C LEU A 288 20.65 17.56 7.51
N GLU A 289 21.53 16.68 7.03
CA GLU A 289 22.79 17.05 6.39
C GLU A 289 22.59 17.71 5.02
N SER A 290 21.63 17.22 4.23
CA SER A 290 21.37 17.76 2.88
C SER A 290 20.93 19.23 2.90
N GLN A 291 20.34 19.67 4.02
CA GLN A 291 19.68 20.97 4.20
C GLN A 291 18.77 21.36 3.02
N SER A 292 18.23 20.40 2.28
CA SER A 292 17.38 20.71 1.13
C SER A 292 15.98 21.07 1.62
N ALA A 293 15.51 22.28 1.29
CA ALA A 293 14.23 22.81 1.79
C ALA A 293 13.02 21.89 1.53
N GLY A 294 13.05 21.14 0.42
CA GLY A 294 11.99 20.18 0.08
C GLY A 294 12.02 18.89 0.90
N LEU A 295 13.19 18.29 1.13
CA LEU A 295 13.29 17.05 1.93
C LEU A 295 13.07 17.32 3.41
N LEU A 296 13.46 18.50 3.88
CA LEU A 296 13.33 18.88 5.28
C LEU A 296 11.89 18.84 5.78
N GLU A 297 10.90 19.18 4.93
CA GLU A 297 9.47 19.03 5.28
C GLU A 297 9.08 17.57 5.57
N SER A 298 9.86 16.61 5.07
CA SER A 298 9.66 15.18 5.20
C SER A 298 10.61 14.52 6.21
N VAL A 299 11.37 15.29 7.00
CA VAL A 299 12.39 14.75 7.92
C VAL A 299 11.83 13.78 8.98
N LEU A 300 10.54 13.89 9.30
CA LEU A 300 9.86 12.97 10.22
C LEU A 300 9.36 11.69 9.55
N MET A 301 9.29 11.63 8.22
CA MET A 301 8.74 10.46 7.51
C MET A 301 9.57 9.19 7.74
N PRO A 302 10.93 9.22 7.77
CA PRO A 302 11.70 8.02 8.09
C PRO A 302 11.52 7.52 9.53
N PHE A 303 11.12 8.39 10.48
CA PHE A 303 10.83 7.91 11.85
C PHE A 303 9.62 6.97 11.88
N ASP A 304 8.70 7.08 10.91
CA ASP A 304 7.55 6.17 10.82
C ASP A 304 7.95 4.72 10.49
N ILE A 305 9.19 4.50 10.03
CA ILE A 305 9.74 3.14 9.87
C ILE A 305 9.94 2.49 11.24
N TYR A 306 10.28 3.26 12.28
CA TYR A 306 10.36 2.71 13.64
C TYR A 306 8.98 2.33 14.18
N ASN A 307 7.93 3.11 13.86
CA ASN A 307 6.55 2.75 14.20
C ASN A 307 6.15 1.41 13.54
N ASP A 308 6.47 1.23 12.26
CA ASP A 308 6.25 -0.04 11.55
C ASP A 308 7.01 -1.19 12.20
N SER A 309 8.30 -0.98 12.49
CA SER A 309 9.18 -1.98 13.09
C SER A 309 8.67 -2.41 14.47
N ALA A 310 8.24 -1.44 15.28
CA ALA A 310 7.70 -1.67 16.61
C ALA A 310 6.39 -2.46 16.55
N GLN A 311 5.47 -2.08 15.65
CA GLN A 311 4.23 -2.81 15.41
C GLN A 311 4.50 -4.24 14.95
N HIS A 312 5.46 -4.43 14.03
CA HIS A 312 5.84 -5.73 13.52
C HIS A 312 6.46 -6.61 14.63
N ALA A 313 7.34 -6.05 15.45
CA ALA A 313 7.96 -6.74 16.60
C ALA A 313 6.91 -7.24 17.60
N LEU A 314 5.92 -6.41 17.94
CA LEU A 314 4.90 -6.73 18.94
C LEU A 314 3.80 -7.66 18.41
N VAL A 315 3.29 -7.40 17.20
CA VAL A 315 2.09 -8.07 16.67
C VAL A 315 2.43 -9.32 15.88
N VAL A 316 3.49 -9.25 15.05
CA VAL A 316 3.87 -10.34 14.14
C VAL A 316 4.88 -11.27 14.81
N LEU A 317 6.03 -10.75 15.21
CA LEU A 317 7.11 -11.55 15.80
C LEU A 317 6.83 -11.92 17.26
N LYS A 318 6.03 -11.09 17.95
CA LYS A 318 5.68 -11.23 19.38
C LYS A 318 6.91 -11.32 20.27
N GLN A 319 7.93 -10.54 19.94
CA GLN A 319 9.19 -10.48 20.67
C GLN A 319 9.33 -9.13 21.35
N ARG A 320 9.33 -9.13 22.69
CA ARG A 320 9.45 -7.90 23.49
C ARG A 320 10.83 -7.26 23.37
N PHE A 321 11.91 -8.05 23.37
CA PHE A 321 13.26 -7.52 23.33
C PHE A 321 13.53 -6.70 22.05
N LEU A 322 12.95 -7.10 20.90
CA LEU A 322 13.03 -6.32 19.67
C LEU A 322 12.37 -4.94 19.82
N TYR A 323 11.21 -4.88 20.49
CA TYR A 323 10.57 -3.61 20.77
C TYR A 323 11.40 -2.74 21.71
N ASP A 324 11.95 -3.33 22.78
CA ASP A 324 12.79 -2.61 23.74
C ASP A 324 14.05 -2.02 23.05
N GLU A 325 14.63 -2.72 22.07
CA GLU A 325 15.74 -2.22 21.25
C GLU A 325 15.33 -1.11 20.28
N ILE A 326 14.17 -1.24 19.62
CA ILE A 326 13.61 -0.21 18.74
C ILE A 326 13.34 1.07 19.54
N GLU A 327 12.70 0.95 20.72
CA GLU A 327 12.41 2.07 21.61
C GLU A 327 13.69 2.79 22.04
N ALA A 328 14.70 2.05 22.49
CA ALA A 328 15.98 2.63 22.89
C ALA A 328 16.71 3.35 21.75
N GLU A 329 16.65 2.80 20.53
CA GLU A 329 17.26 3.43 19.36
C GLU A 329 16.53 4.71 18.95
N VAL A 330 15.19 4.69 18.94
CA VAL A 330 14.37 5.87 18.64
C VAL A 330 14.61 6.97 19.65
N ASP A 331 14.61 6.65 20.94
CA ASP A 331 14.84 7.62 22.03
C ASP A 331 16.17 8.36 21.82
N HIS A 332 17.25 7.61 21.59
CA HIS A 332 18.55 8.18 21.33
C HIS A 332 18.62 9.00 20.03
N CYS A 333 18.08 8.45 18.93
CA CYS A 333 18.07 9.12 17.63
C CYS A 333 17.23 10.40 17.66
N PHE A 334 16.12 10.41 18.40
CA PHE A 334 15.23 11.55 18.49
C PHE A 334 15.89 12.71 19.26
N ASP A 335 16.64 12.42 20.32
CA ASP A 335 17.45 13.42 21.03
C ASP A 335 18.50 14.08 20.11
N ILE A 336 19.20 13.27 19.31
CA ILE A 336 20.17 13.78 18.32
C ILE A 336 19.46 14.61 17.26
N PHE A 337 18.31 14.12 16.76
CA PHE A 337 17.50 14.82 15.77
C PHE A 337 17.05 16.20 16.26
N VAL A 338 16.51 16.30 17.48
CA VAL A 338 16.06 17.57 18.05
C VAL A 338 17.23 18.54 18.17
N THR A 339 18.39 18.06 18.65
CA THR A 339 19.61 18.88 18.77
C THR A 339 20.04 19.44 17.41
N LYS A 340 20.23 18.57 16.42
CA LYS A 340 20.63 18.96 15.06
C LYS A 340 19.59 19.89 14.39
N LEU A 341 18.30 19.62 14.58
CA LEU A 341 17.23 20.45 14.02
C LEU A 341 17.22 21.85 14.65
N CYS A 342 17.37 21.95 15.98
CA CYS A 342 17.46 23.23 16.67
C CYS A 342 18.67 24.05 16.19
N GLU A 343 19.84 23.43 16.06
CA GLU A 343 21.03 24.06 15.52
C GLU A 343 20.83 24.55 14.08
N ALA A 344 20.20 23.73 13.22
CA ALA A 344 19.89 24.10 11.84
C ALA A 344 18.91 25.28 11.76
N ILE A 345 17.82 25.25 12.53
CA ILE A 345 16.82 26.34 12.61
C ILE A 345 17.49 27.62 13.08
N PHE A 346 18.23 27.58 14.18
CA PHE A 346 18.89 28.75 14.73
C PHE A 346 19.92 29.32 13.76
N THR A 347 20.77 28.48 13.18
CA THR A 347 21.79 28.87 12.20
C THR A 347 21.15 29.53 10.99
N TYR A 348 20.06 28.96 10.47
CA TYR A 348 19.32 29.53 9.34
C TYR A 348 18.76 30.92 9.64
N TYR A 349 17.97 31.09 10.71
CA TYR A 349 17.37 32.39 11.03
C TYR A 349 18.39 33.44 11.48
N LYS A 350 19.48 33.02 12.13
CA LYS A 350 20.61 33.89 12.45
C LYS A 350 21.29 34.39 11.19
N SER A 351 21.55 33.50 10.24
CA SER A 351 22.16 33.86 8.96
C SER A 351 21.23 34.79 8.20
N TRP A 352 19.93 34.47 8.12
CA TRP A 352 18.94 35.28 7.42
C TRP A 352 18.89 36.70 8.01
N SER A 353 18.76 36.81 9.33
CA SER A 353 18.77 38.12 10.00
C SER A 353 20.06 38.89 9.73
N ALA A 354 21.21 38.22 9.72
CA ALA A 354 22.48 38.86 9.40
C ALA A 354 22.51 39.37 7.94
N SER A 355 22.00 38.58 6.98
CA SER A 355 21.91 38.97 5.57
C SER A 355 21.00 40.19 5.35
N GLU A 356 19.87 40.28 6.06
CA GLU A 356 18.96 41.43 5.97
C GLU A 356 19.56 42.72 6.56
N LEU A 357 20.46 42.57 7.55
CA LEU A 357 21.13 43.69 8.21
C LEU A 357 22.41 44.14 7.52
N LEU A 358 22.87 43.43 6.48
CA LEU A 358 24.06 43.83 5.72
C LEU A 358 23.79 45.11 4.93
N ASP A 359 24.75 46.05 4.97
CA ASP A 359 24.67 47.30 4.21
C ASP A 359 24.61 47.01 2.70
N PRO A 360 23.56 47.47 1.99
CA PRO A 360 23.46 47.30 0.54
C PRO A 360 24.65 47.92 -0.22
N SER A 361 25.25 48.98 0.30
CA SER A 361 26.41 49.65 -0.29
C SER A 361 27.66 48.75 -0.26
N PHE A 362 27.81 47.97 0.83
CA PHE A 362 28.86 46.97 0.97
C PHE A 362 28.64 45.81 -0.01
N LEU A 363 27.41 45.32 -0.14
CA LEU A 363 27.06 44.26 -1.09
C LEU A 363 27.28 44.69 -2.55
N PHE A 364 26.94 45.94 -2.89
CA PHE A 364 27.15 46.49 -4.23
C PHE A 364 28.63 46.68 -4.59
N ALA A 365 29.48 46.96 -3.59
CA ALA A 365 30.92 47.09 -3.77
C ALA A 365 31.65 45.73 -3.93
N LEU A 366 30.96 44.61 -3.68
CA LEU A 366 31.50 43.27 -3.76
C LEU A 366 31.07 42.58 -5.06
N ASP A 367 32.03 42.07 -5.83
CA ASP A 367 31.75 41.28 -7.05
C ASP A 367 31.07 39.92 -6.76
N ASN A 368 31.03 39.49 -5.48
CA ASN A 368 30.51 38.18 -5.05
C ASN A 368 29.32 38.29 -4.07
N GLY A 369 28.37 39.20 -4.33
CA GLY A 369 27.17 39.40 -3.50
C GLY A 369 26.32 38.12 -3.29
N GLU A 370 26.34 37.19 -4.24
CA GLU A 370 25.63 35.91 -4.15
C GLU A 370 26.05 35.05 -2.96
N LYS A 371 27.29 35.20 -2.48
CA LYS A 371 27.81 34.45 -1.31
C LYS A 371 27.05 34.76 -0.01
N TYR A 372 26.45 35.94 0.06
CA TYR A 372 25.67 36.39 1.22
C TYR A 372 24.18 36.10 1.05
N SER A 373 23.76 35.59 -0.11
CA SER A 373 22.39 35.17 -0.35
C SER A 373 22.11 33.86 0.38
N ILE A 374 20.98 33.82 1.09
CA ILE A 374 20.58 32.66 1.87
C ILE A 374 19.40 32.00 1.19
N GLN A 375 19.56 30.71 0.89
CA GLN A 375 18.47 29.95 0.28
C GLN A 375 17.29 29.82 1.25
N PRO A 376 16.05 30.12 0.82
CA PRO A 376 14.89 29.97 1.67
C PRO A 376 14.68 28.52 2.14
N MET A 377 14.63 28.31 3.45
CA MET A 377 14.31 27.03 4.08
C MET A 377 12.89 27.03 4.61
N ARG A 378 12.28 25.84 4.76
CA ARG A 378 10.88 25.68 5.14
C ARG A 378 10.72 24.95 6.47
N PHE A 379 10.91 25.68 7.56
CA PHE A 379 10.75 25.15 8.93
C PHE A 379 9.33 25.29 9.49
N THR A 380 8.45 26.06 8.83
CA THR A 380 7.13 26.43 9.36
C THR A 380 6.27 25.23 9.75
N SER A 381 6.24 24.17 8.94
CA SER A 381 5.45 22.98 9.23
C SER A 381 5.96 22.23 10.46
N LEU A 382 7.29 22.11 10.59
CA LEU A 382 7.94 21.48 11.74
C LEU A 382 7.72 22.30 13.02
N LEU A 383 7.87 23.62 12.98
CA LEU A 383 7.64 24.51 14.13
C LEU A 383 6.18 24.53 14.60
N LYS A 384 5.22 24.23 13.70
CA LYS A 384 3.79 24.16 14.03
C LYS A 384 3.37 22.78 14.55
N MET A 385 4.23 21.78 14.48
CA MET A 385 3.91 20.44 15.00
C MET A 385 3.86 20.48 16.53
N THR A 386 2.68 20.16 17.07
CA THR A 386 2.45 20.07 18.52
C THR A 386 2.42 18.63 19.01
N ARG A 387 2.30 17.67 18.09
CA ARG A 387 2.26 16.23 18.36
C ARG A 387 2.93 15.50 17.20
N VAL A 388 4.00 14.77 17.50
CA VAL A 388 4.56 13.73 16.64
C VAL A 388 4.01 12.42 17.17
N LYS A 389 3.49 11.56 16.27
CA LYS A 389 2.82 10.32 16.63
C LYS A 389 3.71 9.12 16.39
#